data_AF-U2SU92-F1
#
_entry.id   AF-U2SU92-F1
#
_cell.length_a   1.000
_cell.length_b   1.000
_cell.length_c   1.000
_cell.angle_alpha   90.00
_cell.angle_beta   90.00
_cell.angle_gamma   90.00
#
_symmetry.space_group_name_H-M   'P 1'
#
loop_
_entity.id
_entity.type
_entity.pdbx_description
1 polymer ?
#
loop_
_entity_poly.entity_id
_entity_poly.type
_entity_poly.pdbx_seq_one_letter_code
_entity_poly.pdbx_strand_id
1 'polypeptide(L)'
;MPIDTSERVFEREIEYCLTHLGKKSQRYIKGNPKDFDRALALDGKMLIAFVQDTQPDKWQAIVRRHGAEAAAQSLLHRVGIELDKRGAIDCLRHGIIDIGVEVRLAYWKPGSRMNQSALALYEKNRLSITRQVKYAMNSEHSIDTVLFVNGIPVVTMELKNPIKGQTYQDAIVCNTKKTAVLVRSCCPSRSAPSCISPWIPTRCG
;
A
#
# COMPACT_ATOMS: atom_id res chain seq x y z
N MET A 1 -26.91 -27.49 0.64
CA MET A 1 -26.10 -26.77 1.64
C MET A 1 -26.51 -25.31 1.62
N PRO A 2 -26.72 -24.65 2.77
CA PRO A 2 -26.92 -23.20 2.78
C PRO A 2 -25.65 -22.54 2.23
N ILE A 3 -25.79 -21.63 1.27
CA ILE A 3 -24.68 -20.83 0.78
C ILE A 3 -24.37 -19.82 1.88
N ASP A 4 -23.20 -19.93 2.51
CA ASP A 4 -22.71 -18.91 3.44
C ASP A 4 -22.33 -17.67 2.63
N THR A 5 -23.20 -16.67 2.66
CA THR A 5 -23.02 -15.40 1.94
C THR A 5 -22.24 -14.38 2.76
N SER A 6 -21.58 -14.75 3.84
CA SER A 6 -20.85 -13.77 4.65
C SER A 6 -19.72 -13.10 3.85
N GLU A 7 -19.47 -11.81 4.12
CA GLU A 7 -18.39 -11.03 3.49
C GLU A 7 -17.03 -11.71 3.69
N ARG A 8 -16.85 -12.41 4.83
CA ARG A 8 -15.62 -13.16 5.15
C ARG A 8 -15.36 -14.35 4.21
N VAL A 9 -16.41 -15.01 3.73
CA VAL A 9 -16.31 -16.08 2.71
C VAL A 9 -15.91 -15.46 1.38
N PHE A 10 -16.52 -14.35 1.00
CA PHE A 10 -16.19 -13.68 -0.26
C PHE A 10 -14.74 -13.15 -0.29
N GLU A 11 -14.27 -12.53 0.81
CA GLU A 11 -12.85 -12.18 0.99
C GLU A 11 -11.92 -13.39 0.83
N ARG A 12 -12.34 -14.56 1.30
CA ARG A 12 -11.54 -15.80 1.25
C ARG A 12 -11.45 -16.31 -0.17
N GLU A 13 -12.56 -16.28 -0.90
CA GLU A 13 -12.60 -16.67 -2.31
C GLU A 13 -11.75 -15.75 -3.17
N ILE A 14 -11.79 -14.43 -2.95
CA ILE A 14 -10.93 -13.47 -3.68
C ILE A 14 -9.45 -13.76 -3.40
N GLU A 15 -9.08 -13.89 -2.13
CA GLU A 15 -7.70 -14.26 -1.74
C GLU A 15 -7.28 -15.57 -2.40
N TYR A 16 -8.14 -16.60 -2.34
CA TYR A 16 -7.87 -17.91 -2.93
C TYR A 16 -7.67 -17.81 -4.45
N CYS A 17 -8.54 -17.12 -5.17
CA CYS A 17 -8.45 -16.92 -6.61
C CYS A 17 -7.13 -16.24 -7.00
N LEU A 18 -6.76 -15.15 -6.32
CA LEU A 18 -5.55 -14.38 -6.63
C LEU A 18 -4.26 -15.13 -6.30
N THR A 19 -4.28 -15.97 -5.26
CA THR A 19 -3.10 -16.72 -4.78
C THR A 19 -2.93 -18.08 -5.47
N HIS A 20 -4.02 -18.73 -5.91
CA HIS A 20 -4.00 -20.10 -6.44
C HIS A 20 -4.31 -20.18 -7.94
N LEU A 21 -5.23 -19.36 -8.45
CA LEU A 21 -5.72 -19.44 -9.84
C LEU A 21 -5.01 -18.45 -10.78
N GLY A 22 -4.21 -17.53 -10.25
CA GLY A 22 -3.38 -16.64 -11.05
C GLY A 22 -2.31 -17.37 -11.87
N LYS A 23 -1.98 -16.83 -13.05
CA LYS A 23 -0.83 -17.28 -13.85
C LYS A 23 0.45 -17.23 -13.00
N LYS A 24 1.42 -18.10 -13.27
CA LYS A 24 2.69 -18.15 -12.51
C LYS A 24 3.37 -16.77 -12.36
N SER A 25 3.30 -15.93 -13.40
CA SER A 25 3.86 -14.57 -13.43
C SER A 25 2.95 -13.46 -12.87
N GLN A 26 1.72 -13.77 -12.45
CA GLN A 26 0.71 -12.82 -11.95
C GLN A 26 0.14 -13.26 -10.60
N ARG A 27 0.81 -14.21 -9.93
CA ARG A 27 0.34 -14.82 -8.69
C ARG A 27 0.55 -13.86 -7.53
N TYR A 28 -0.50 -13.64 -6.75
CA TYR A 28 -0.40 -12.87 -5.52
C TYR A 28 0.15 -13.74 -4.39
N ILE A 29 0.92 -13.12 -3.51
CA ILE A 29 1.39 -13.68 -2.26
C ILE A 29 0.38 -13.32 -1.18
N LYS A 30 0.03 -14.28 -0.34
CA LYS A 30 -0.77 -14.01 0.86
C LYS A 30 0.05 -13.18 1.84
N GLY A 31 -0.38 -11.95 2.08
CA GLY A 31 0.25 -11.05 3.04
C GLY A 31 -0.19 -11.34 4.48
N ASN A 32 0.55 -10.80 5.44
CA ASN A 32 0.24 -10.92 6.86
C ASN A 32 -0.14 -9.53 7.40
N PRO A 33 -1.33 -9.34 7.99
CA PRO A 33 -1.74 -8.06 8.56
C PRO A 33 -0.80 -7.51 9.64
N LYS A 34 0.01 -8.38 10.26
CA LYS A 34 1.02 -7.98 11.27
C LYS A 34 2.27 -7.35 10.66
N ASP A 35 2.55 -7.63 9.39
CA ASP A 35 3.71 -7.07 8.68
C ASP A 35 3.40 -5.67 8.12
N PHE A 36 2.14 -5.22 8.23
CA PHE A 36 1.69 -3.89 7.86
C PHE A 36 1.94 -2.88 8.99
N ASP A 37 2.80 -1.91 8.71
CA ASP A 37 3.04 -0.76 9.58
C ASP A 37 1.90 0.26 9.39
N ARG A 38 1.14 0.52 10.45
CA ARG A 38 0.01 1.46 10.41
C ARG A 38 0.43 2.93 10.34
N ALA A 39 1.61 3.26 10.87
CA ALA A 39 2.11 4.63 10.87
C ALA A 39 2.59 5.04 9.48
N LEU A 40 3.24 4.11 8.77
CA LEU A 40 3.71 4.35 7.41
C LEU A 40 2.72 3.88 6.33
N ALA A 41 1.72 3.08 6.72
CA ALA A 41 0.78 2.40 5.83
C ALA A 41 1.46 1.55 4.75
N LEU A 42 2.51 0.83 5.14
CA LEU A 42 3.33 -0.02 4.25
C LEU A 42 3.48 -1.41 4.83
N ASP A 43 3.56 -2.42 3.95
CA ASP A 43 4.17 -3.71 4.32
C ASP A 43 5.68 -3.57 4.18
N GLY A 44 6.31 -3.15 5.28
CA GLY A 44 7.73 -2.82 5.31
C GLY A 44 8.61 -4.03 5.03
N LYS A 45 8.18 -5.22 5.46
CA LYS A 45 8.92 -6.48 5.25
C LYS A 45 8.98 -6.84 3.77
N MET A 46 7.86 -6.74 3.06
CA MET A 46 7.83 -6.98 1.61
C MET A 46 8.68 -5.97 0.85
N LEU A 47 8.61 -4.70 1.24
CA LEU A 47 9.35 -3.63 0.57
C LEU A 47 10.86 -3.78 0.73
N ILE A 48 11.34 -4.01 1.95
CA ILE A 48 12.77 -4.21 2.20
C ILE A 48 13.29 -5.45 1.48
N ALA A 49 12.56 -6.57 1.54
CA ALA A 49 12.96 -7.79 0.87
C ALA A 49 12.99 -7.63 -0.66
N PHE A 50 12.06 -6.86 -1.25
CA PHE A 50 12.12 -6.52 -2.67
C PHE A 50 13.37 -5.70 -3.02
N VAL A 51 13.71 -4.69 -2.24
CA VAL A 51 14.90 -3.85 -2.48
C VAL A 51 16.18 -4.67 -2.36
N GLN A 52 16.28 -5.54 -1.35
CA GLN A 52 17.42 -6.44 -1.16
C GLN A 52 17.60 -7.41 -2.34
N ASP A 53 16.51 -8.00 -2.83
CA ASP A 53 16.56 -8.98 -3.92
C ASP A 53 16.86 -8.37 -5.29
N THR A 54 16.44 -7.13 -5.52
CA THR A 54 16.53 -6.47 -6.83
C THR A 54 17.72 -5.53 -6.95
N GLN A 55 18.11 -4.89 -5.85
CA GLN A 55 19.09 -3.81 -5.82
C GLN A 55 20.06 -3.96 -4.64
N PRO A 56 20.78 -5.11 -4.51
CA PRO A 56 21.63 -5.40 -3.36
C PRO A 56 22.74 -4.35 -3.16
N ASP A 57 23.34 -3.85 -4.24
CA ASP A 57 24.39 -2.82 -4.17
C ASP A 57 23.87 -1.50 -3.58
N LYS A 58 22.64 -1.13 -3.97
CA LYS A 58 21.98 0.07 -3.46
C LYS A 58 21.56 -0.11 -2.01
N TRP A 59 21.07 -1.30 -1.66
CA TRP A 59 20.77 -1.64 -0.27
C TRP A 59 22.02 -1.53 0.61
N GLN A 60 23.16 -2.05 0.17
CA GLN A 60 24.42 -1.90 0.90
C GLN A 60 24.85 -0.43 1.03
N ALA A 61 24.65 0.39 0.00
CA ALA A 61 24.93 1.83 0.08
C ALA A 61 24.05 2.54 1.11
N ILE A 62 22.76 2.19 1.20
CA ILE A 62 21.84 2.70 2.23
C ILE A 62 22.31 2.26 3.62
N VAL A 63 22.66 0.98 3.78
CA VAL A 63 23.20 0.42 5.03
C VAL A 63 24.47 1.15 5.48
N ARG A 64 25.38 1.49 4.55
CA ARG A 64 26.59 2.25 4.88
C ARG A 64 26.31 3.67 5.34
N ARG A 65 25.23 4.31 4.84
CA ARG A 65 24.88 5.70 5.17
C ARG A 65 24.07 5.83 6.44
N HIS A 66 23.13 4.92 6.69
CA HIS A 66 22.24 4.94 7.85
C HIS A 66 22.73 4.07 9.02
N GLY A 67 23.62 3.12 8.76
CA GLY A 67 23.96 2.05 9.71
C GLY A 67 23.01 0.85 9.56
N ALA A 68 23.53 -0.36 9.85
CA ALA A 68 22.82 -1.61 9.61
C ALA A 68 21.46 -1.73 10.34
N GLU A 69 21.38 -1.22 11.57
CA GLU A 69 20.17 -1.30 12.39
C GLU A 69 19.08 -0.32 11.92
N ALA A 70 19.47 0.87 11.47
CA ALA A 70 18.54 1.94 11.11
C ALA A 70 18.17 1.98 9.62
N ALA A 71 18.91 1.29 8.75
CA ALA A 71 18.73 1.33 7.30
C ALA A 71 17.31 0.99 6.85
N ALA A 72 16.73 -0.08 7.40
CA ALA A 72 15.38 -0.51 7.05
C ALA A 72 14.33 0.56 7.43
N GLN A 73 14.34 1.00 8.69
CA GLN A 73 13.39 2.01 9.16
C GLN A 73 13.56 3.36 8.44
N SER A 74 14.80 3.77 8.18
CA SER A 74 15.09 5.01 7.47
C SER A 74 14.57 4.98 6.03
N LEU A 75 14.81 3.89 5.31
CA LEU A 75 14.29 3.72 3.96
C LEU A 75 12.75 3.70 3.94
N LEU A 76 12.12 2.98 4.87
CA LEU A 76 10.65 2.93 4.97
C LEU A 76 10.06 4.31 5.26
N HIS A 77 10.67 5.05 6.19
CA HIS A 77 10.28 6.41 6.50
C HIS A 77 10.43 7.35 5.30
N ARG A 78 11.55 7.23 4.56
CA ARG A 78 11.77 7.98 3.33
C ARG A 78 10.73 7.67 2.28
N VAL A 79 10.40 6.39 2.07
CA VAL A 79 9.35 5.97 1.14
C VAL A 79 8.01 6.56 1.55
N GLY A 80 7.63 6.51 2.84
CA GLY A 80 6.39 7.13 3.34
C GLY A 80 6.30 8.63 3.00
N ILE A 81 7.36 9.39 3.27
CA ILE A 81 7.43 10.82 2.93
C ILE A 81 7.24 11.08 1.43
N GLU A 82 7.87 10.26 0.59
CA GLU A 82 7.79 10.43 -0.86
C GLU A 82 6.41 10.05 -1.41
N LEU A 83 5.79 9.01 -0.85
CA LEU A 83 4.42 8.62 -1.16
C LEU A 83 3.43 9.73 -0.82
N ASP A 84 3.59 10.38 0.34
CA ASP A 84 2.74 11.51 0.74
C ASP A 84 2.89 12.73 -0.20
N LYS A 85 4.12 12.96 -0.69
CA LYS A 85 4.42 14.13 -1.52
C LYS A 85 4.05 13.95 -2.99
N ARG A 86 4.36 12.79 -3.57
CA ARG A 86 4.25 12.53 -5.02
C ARG A 86 3.14 11.55 -5.38
N GLY A 87 2.64 10.80 -4.40
CA GLY A 87 1.67 9.73 -4.60
C GLY A 87 2.30 8.39 -4.96
N ALA A 88 1.55 7.31 -4.72
CA ALA A 88 2.01 5.94 -4.93
C ALA A 88 2.39 5.64 -6.38
N ILE A 89 1.58 6.08 -7.35
CA ILE A 89 1.81 5.82 -8.77
C ILE A 89 3.10 6.48 -9.27
N ASP A 90 3.37 7.72 -8.84
CA ASP A 90 4.60 8.42 -9.24
C ASP A 90 5.83 7.73 -8.66
N CYS A 91 5.80 7.40 -7.37
CA CYS A 91 6.89 6.71 -6.69
C CYS A 91 7.17 5.32 -7.28
N LEU A 92 6.13 4.57 -7.68
CA LEU A 92 6.29 3.28 -8.36
C LEU A 92 6.90 3.42 -9.76
N ARG A 93 6.60 4.52 -10.48
CA ARG A 93 7.11 4.77 -11.82
C ARG A 93 8.56 5.25 -11.82
N HIS A 94 8.87 6.21 -10.97
CA HIS A 94 10.15 6.92 -10.98
C HIS A 94 11.11 6.48 -9.87
N GLY A 95 10.61 5.80 -8.84
CA GLY A 95 11.39 5.49 -7.65
C GLY A 95 11.52 6.68 -6.70
N ILE A 96 12.42 6.55 -5.74
CA ILE A 96 12.74 7.56 -4.74
C ILE A 96 14.25 7.76 -4.66
N ILE A 97 14.67 8.86 -4.04
CA ILE A 97 16.07 9.09 -3.69
C ILE A 97 16.19 9.08 -2.17
N ASP A 98 17.09 8.24 -1.66
CA ASP A 98 17.42 8.13 -0.24
C ASP A 98 18.92 8.45 -0.04
N ILE A 99 19.18 9.61 0.57
CA ILE A 99 20.53 10.19 0.78
C ILE A 99 21.44 10.06 -0.47
N GLY A 100 20.91 10.31 -1.68
CA GLY A 100 21.67 10.21 -2.93
C GLY A 100 21.83 8.80 -3.50
N VAL A 101 21.08 7.80 -3.02
CA VAL A 101 20.86 6.51 -3.71
C VAL A 101 19.47 6.56 -4.35
N GLU A 102 19.39 6.36 -5.66
CA GLU A 102 18.10 6.20 -6.36
C GLU A 102 17.58 4.76 -6.17
N VAL A 103 16.47 4.58 -5.48
CA VAL A 103 15.84 3.28 -5.25
C VAL A 103 14.60 3.14 -6.13
N ARG A 104 14.56 2.09 -6.95
CA ARG A 104 13.35 1.73 -7.70
C ARG A 104 12.41 0.94 -6.80
N LEU A 105 11.12 1.28 -6.82
CA LEU A 105 10.09 0.64 -6.01
C LEU A 105 9.28 -0.41 -6.79
N ALA A 106 9.39 -0.41 -8.12
CA ALA A 106 8.87 -1.45 -9.00
C ALA A 106 9.65 -1.48 -10.31
N TYR A 107 9.67 -2.65 -10.95
CA TYR A 107 10.16 -2.80 -12.32
C TYR A 107 8.98 -2.98 -13.28
N TRP A 108 9.04 -2.39 -14.46
CA TRP A 108 7.97 -2.50 -15.44
C TRP A 108 8.28 -3.61 -16.44
N LYS A 109 7.22 -4.22 -16.98
CA LYS A 109 7.37 -5.26 -17.99
C LYS A 109 8.08 -4.66 -19.22
N PRO A 110 9.21 -5.24 -19.68
CA PRO A 110 9.90 -4.72 -20.84
C PRO A 110 9.07 -4.92 -22.11
N GLY A 111 9.15 -3.97 -23.04
CA GLY A 111 8.45 -4.05 -24.34
C GLY A 111 8.97 -5.17 -25.25
N SER A 112 10.23 -5.59 -25.07
CA SER A 112 10.85 -6.70 -25.78
C SER A 112 11.38 -7.76 -24.82
N ARG A 113 11.24 -9.03 -25.20
CA ARG A 113 11.79 -10.18 -24.45
C ARG A 113 13.30 -10.33 -24.57
N MET A 114 13.96 -9.53 -25.42
CA MET A 114 15.42 -9.57 -25.57
C MET A 114 16.15 -9.07 -24.32
N ASN A 115 15.53 -8.18 -23.54
CA ASN A 115 16.13 -7.68 -22.30
C ASN A 115 15.83 -8.64 -21.13
N GLN A 116 16.59 -9.73 -21.07
CA GLN A 116 16.41 -10.78 -20.06
C GLN A 116 16.67 -10.28 -18.62
N SER A 117 17.58 -9.31 -18.43
CA SER A 117 17.86 -8.75 -17.11
C SER A 117 16.70 -7.89 -16.59
N ALA A 118 16.11 -7.05 -17.45
CA ALA A 118 14.92 -6.29 -17.10
C ALA A 118 13.71 -7.20 -16.83
N LEU A 119 13.57 -8.30 -17.60
CA LEU A 119 12.53 -9.29 -17.36
C LEU A 119 12.72 -9.98 -16.00
N ALA A 120 13.95 -10.37 -15.66
CA ALA A 120 14.25 -10.99 -14.37
C ALA A 120 13.93 -10.06 -13.18
N LEU A 121 14.20 -8.75 -13.31
CA LEU A 121 13.84 -7.76 -12.30
C LEU A 121 12.32 -7.55 -12.21
N TYR A 122 11.62 -7.57 -13.36
CA TYR A 122 10.16 -7.51 -13.39
C TYR A 122 9.52 -8.72 -12.69
N GLU A 123 10.06 -9.92 -12.91
CA GLU A 123 9.58 -11.16 -12.28
C GLU A 123 9.82 -11.20 -10.77
N LYS A 124 10.75 -10.37 -10.26
CA LYS A 124 10.98 -10.18 -8.81
C LYS A 124 9.97 -9.23 -8.16
N ASN A 125 9.09 -8.57 -8.90
CA ASN A 125 8.01 -7.81 -8.28
C ASN A 125 7.07 -8.74 -7.50
N ARG A 126 6.76 -8.33 -6.28
CA ARG A 126 5.94 -9.07 -5.33
C ARG A 126 4.58 -8.40 -5.26
N LEU A 127 3.56 -9.07 -5.78
CA LEU A 127 2.17 -8.66 -5.61
C LEU A 127 1.64 -9.38 -4.38
N SER A 128 1.09 -8.66 -3.40
CA SER A 128 0.49 -9.30 -2.23
C SER A 128 -0.93 -8.83 -1.97
N ILE A 129 -1.71 -9.72 -1.36
CA ILE A 129 -3.06 -9.45 -0.90
C ILE A 129 -3.11 -9.66 0.61
N THR A 130 -3.56 -8.65 1.33
CA THR A 130 -3.74 -8.72 2.79
C THR A 130 -5.17 -8.35 3.13
N ARG A 131 -5.85 -9.24 3.85
CA ARG A 131 -7.21 -9.03 4.34
C ARG A 131 -7.22 -8.37 5.71
N GLN A 132 -8.29 -7.67 6.05
CA GLN A 132 -8.57 -7.14 7.39
C GLN A 132 -7.43 -6.26 7.94
N VAL A 133 -6.93 -5.36 7.09
CA VAL A 133 -5.81 -4.48 7.44
C VAL A 133 -6.34 -3.35 8.31
N LYS A 134 -5.85 -3.25 9.54
CA LYS A 134 -6.17 -2.14 10.45
C LYS A 134 -5.35 -0.93 10.08
N TYR A 135 -5.99 0.16 9.68
CA TYR A 135 -5.32 1.37 9.19
C TYR A 135 -5.22 2.48 10.24
N ALA A 136 -6.07 2.44 11.27
CA ALA A 136 -6.09 3.47 12.30
C ALA A 136 -5.22 3.07 13.51
N MET A 137 -4.51 4.05 14.06
CA MET A 137 -3.76 3.90 15.31
C MET A 137 -4.70 3.80 16.52
N ASN A 138 -5.81 4.56 16.49
CA ASN A 138 -6.71 4.72 17.64
C ASN A 138 -8.07 4.03 17.46
N SER A 139 -8.23 3.20 16.42
CA SER A 139 -9.48 2.47 16.22
C SER A 139 -9.23 1.09 15.64
N GLU A 140 -10.18 0.20 15.88
CA GLU A 140 -10.17 -1.18 15.39
C GLU A 140 -10.72 -1.29 13.95
N HIS A 141 -10.94 -0.16 13.26
CA HIS A 141 -11.41 -0.16 11.88
C HIS A 141 -10.40 -0.85 10.96
N SER A 142 -10.88 -1.88 10.29
CA SER A 142 -10.17 -2.64 9.26
C SER A 142 -10.70 -2.30 7.88
N ILE A 143 -9.81 -2.30 6.88
CA ILE A 143 -10.18 -2.41 5.47
C ILE A 143 -10.29 -3.90 5.15
N ASP A 144 -11.32 -4.29 4.40
CA ASP A 144 -11.62 -5.69 4.13
C ASP A 144 -10.47 -6.37 3.39
N THR A 145 -9.96 -5.76 2.32
CA THR A 145 -8.83 -6.27 1.55
C THR A 145 -7.99 -5.15 0.94
N VAL A 146 -6.66 -5.32 0.98
CA VAL A 146 -5.70 -4.40 0.35
C VAL A 146 -4.75 -5.18 -0.55
N LEU A 147 -4.54 -4.69 -1.77
CA LEU A 147 -3.55 -5.19 -2.70
C LEU A 147 -2.31 -4.29 -2.66
N PHE A 148 -1.16 -4.92 -2.54
CA PHE A 148 0.13 -4.27 -2.49
C PHE A 148 0.99 -4.63 -3.68
N VAL A 149 1.83 -3.68 -4.10
CA VAL A 149 2.94 -3.89 -5.04
C VAL A 149 4.22 -3.62 -4.27
N ASN A 150 5.05 -4.65 -4.09
CA ASN A 150 6.30 -4.57 -3.34
C ASN A 150 6.13 -3.96 -1.94
N GLY A 151 4.99 -4.21 -1.29
CA GLY A 151 4.64 -3.67 0.03
C GLY A 151 4.05 -2.26 0.05
N ILE A 152 3.86 -1.63 -1.11
CA ILE A 152 3.16 -0.34 -1.24
C ILE A 152 1.69 -0.59 -1.56
N PRO A 153 0.73 -0.04 -0.78
CA PRO A 153 -0.70 -0.23 -1.07
C PRO A 153 -1.08 0.50 -2.36
N VAL A 154 -1.73 -0.23 -3.29
CA VAL A 154 -2.17 0.34 -4.57
C VAL A 154 -3.68 0.29 -4.73
N VAL A 155 -4.33 -0.74 -4.19
CA VAL A 155 -5.79 -0.91 -4.28
C VAL A 155 -6.34 -1.30 -2.92
N THR A 156 -7.37 -0.61 -2.47
CA THR A 156 -8.22 -1.02 -1.37
C THR A 156 -9.54 -1.53 -1.92
N MET A 157 -10.00 -2.67 -1.41
CA MET A 157 -11.27 -3.28 -1.76
C MET A 157 -12.11 -3.33 -0.50
N GLU A 158 -13.21 -2.58 -0.49
CA GLU A 158 -14.26 -2.71 0.51
C GLU A 158 -15.35 -3.61 -0.08
N LEU A 159 -15.70 -4.68 0.63
CA LEU A 159 -16.69 -5.65 0.21
C LEU A 159 -17.98 -5.39 1.00
N LYS A 160 -19.08 -5.22 0.29
CA LYS A 160 -20.43 -5.14 0.87
C LYS A 160 -21.28 -6.26 0.32
N ASN A 161 -21.99 -6.97 1.18
CA ASN A 161 -22.97 -7.95 0.74
C ASN A 161 -24.36 -7.29 0.49
N PRO A 162 -24.89 -7.29 -0.76
CA PRO A 162 -26.15 -6.64 -1.10
C PRO A 162 -27.40 -7.31 -0.52
N ILE A 163 -27.30 -8.51 0.07
CA ILE A 163 -28.45 -9.24 0.65
C ILE A 163 -29.02 -8.53 1.91
N LYS A 164 -28.30 -7.55 2.47
CA LYS A 164 -28.72 -6.78 3.66
C LYS A 164 -29.28 -5.37 3.37
N GLY A 165 -29.69 -5.09 2.14
CA GLY A 165 -30.39 -3.83 1.82
C GLY A 165 -29.50 -2.57 1.77
N GLN A 166 -28.18 -2.72 1.67
CA GLN A 166 -27.26 -1.61 1.41
C GLN A 166 -26.97 -1.53 -0.10
N THR A 167 -27.14 -0.34 -0.66
CA THR A 167 -27.05 -0.11 -2.11
C THR A 167 -25.65 0.40 -2.47
N TYR A 168 -25.22 0.24 -3.73
CA TYR A 168 -23.91 0.77 -4.21
C TYR A 168 -23.73 2.28 -3.98
N GLN A 169 -24.84 3.02 -3.83
CA GLN A 169 -24.85 4.45 -3.57
C GLN A 169 -24.29 4.79 -2.17
N ASP A 170 -24.50 3.93 -1.16
CA ASP A 170 -23.92 4.09 0.18
C ASP A 170 -22.40 3.84 0.17
N ALA A 171 -21.94 2.94 -0.71
CA ALA A 171 -20.52 2.66 -0.90
C ALA A 171 -19.81 3.86 -1.52
N ILE A 172 -20.42 4.59 -2.45
CA ILE A 172 -19.86 5.81 -3.05
C ILE A 172 -19.79 6.96 -2.04
N VAL A 173 -20.77 7.10 -1.15
CA VAL A 173 -20.78 8.14 -0.10
C VAL A 173 -19.77 7.82 1.03
N CYS A 174 -19.57 6.55 1.36
CA CYS A 174 -18.48 6.14 2.26
C CYS A 174 -17.11 6.30 1.61
N ASN A 175 -16.98 5.98 0.31
CA ASN A 175 -15.76 6.18 -0.46
C ASN A 175 -15.45 7.66 -0.66
N THR A 176 -16.40 8.58 -0.85
CA THR A 176 -16.04 10.01 -0.95
C THR A 176 -15.50 10.57 0.36
N LYS A 177 -15.81 9.94 1.50
CA LYS A 177 -15.22 10.25 2.81
C LYS A 177 -13.90 9.50 3.10
N LYS A 178 -13.62 8.37 2.44
CA LYS A 178 -12.38 7.55 2.60
C LYS A 178 -11.39 7.61 1.42
N THR A 179 -11.80 8.17 0.29
CA THR A 179 -11.01 8.60 -0.87
C THR A 179 -10.61 10.08 -0.69
N ALA A 180 -10.59 10.56 0.54
CA ALA A 180 -9.46 11.37 0.93
C ALA A 180 -8.30 10.39 0.99
N VAL A 181 -7.42 10.49 0.00
CA VAL A 181 -5.99 10.17 0.07
C VAL A 181 -5.60 9.58 1.43
N LEU A 182 -4.91 8.44 1.43
CA LEU A 182 -4.10 8.05 2.58
C LEU A 182 -2.89 8.99 2.68
N VAL A 183 -3.19 10.28 2.87
CA VAL A 183 -2.42 11.39 3.36
C VAL A 183 -3.31 11.88 4.49
N ARG A 184 -3.11 11.29 5.67
CA ARG A 184 -3.60 11.91 6.89
C ARG A 184 -2.48 11.98 7.91
N SER A 185 -1.88 13.17 7.90
CA SER A 185 -1.68 13.99 9.09
C SER A 185 -0.96 13.32 10.25
N CYS A 186 0.37 13.34 10.20
CA CYS A 186 1.20 13.36 11.39
C CYS A 186 2.04 14.65 11.40
N CYS A 187 1.43 15.73 11.90
CA CYS A 187 2.16 16.94 12.28
C CYS A 187 1.96 17.14 13.79
N PRO A 188 2.96 16.86 14.65
CA PRO A 188 2.91 17.25 16.04
C PRO A 188 3.52 18.65 16.22
N SER A 189 2.65 19.62 16.49
CA SER A 189 2.88 20.88 17.23
C SER A 189 4.14 21.73 16.97
N ARG A 190 3.94 22.98 16.51
CA ARG A 190 4.35 24.22 17.22
C ARG A 190 3.90 25.49 16.45
N SER A 191 3.09 26.30 17.14
CA SER A 191 3.04 27.78 17.13
C SER A 191 3.15 28.56 15.80
N ALA A 192 2.03 29.15 15.34
CA ALA A 192 1.80 30.60 15.13
C ALA A 192 0.57 30.88 14.23
N PRO A 193 -0.09 32.05 14.36
CA PRO A 193 -1.46 32.29 13.90
C PRO A 193 -1.55 33.05 12.57
N SER A 194 -2.79 33.20 12.10
CA SER A 194 -3.29 34.03 10.97
C SER A 194 -3.48 33.30 9.64
N CYS A 195 -4.74 33.02 9.32
CA CYS A 195 -5.40 33.45 8.08
C CYS A 195 -6.91 33.22 8.21
N ILE A 196 -7.67 34.22 7.78
CA ILE A 196 -9.06 34.52 8.13
C ILE A 196 -10.02 33.95 7.05
N SER A 197 -10.98 33.12 7.48
CA SER A 197 -12.39 32.99 7.00
C SER A 197 -12.69 32.53 5.54
N PRO A 198 -13.97 32.28 5.17
CA PRO A 198 -14.97 31.39 5.79
C PRO A 198 -15.70 30.51 4.73
N TRP A 199 -16.15 29.30 5.06
CA TRP A 199 -17.33 28.71 4.39
C TRP A 199 -18.07 27.77 5.35
N ILE A 200 -19.23 28.22 5.82
CA ILE A 200 -20.27 27.43 6.47
C ILE A 200 -21.20 26.93 5.35
N PRO A 201 -21.63 25.66 5.37
CA PRO A 201 -23.09 25.44 5.53
C PRO A 201 -23.45 24.29 6.48
N THR A 202 -24.29 24.65 7.46
CA THR A 202 -25.53 23.99 7.95
C THR A 202 -25.57 22.51 8.35
N ARG A 203 -26.11 22.32 9.57
CA ARG A 203 -26.77 21.14 10.12
C ARG A 203 -27.80 20.50 9.17
N CYS A 204 -27.90 19.18 9.21
CA CYS A 204 -29.14 18.41 9.32
C CYS A 204 -28.82 17.31 10.37
N GLY A 205 -29.64 17.04 11.40
CA GLY A 205 -31.08 16.80 11.32
C GLY A 205 -31.25 15.30 11.42
#